data_AF-A0A940YAC4-F1
#
_entry.id   AF-A0A940YAC4-F1
#
_cell.length_a   1.000
_cell.length_b   1.000
_cell.length_c   1.000
_cell.angle_alpha   90.00
_cell.angle_beta   90.00
_cell.angle_gamma   90.00
#
_symmetry.space_group_name_H-M   'P 1'
#
loop_
_entity.id
_entity.type
_entity.pdbx_description
1 polymer ?
#
loop_
_entity_poly.entity_id
_entity_poly.type
_entity_poly.pdbx_seq_one_letter_code
_entity_poly.pdbx_strand_id
1 'polypeptide(L)' 'MLIQASLQVGKYLVSALPRPLIGGRFGAGVSIRSGSGSMTHDRIMRFMPVFDSPDQASQFAIDQALVWIDTHGPRQ' A
#
# COMPACT_ATOMS: atom_id res chain seq x y z
N MET A 1 -14.38 9.65 -7.64
CA MET A 1 -14.32 9.15 -6.25
C MET A 1 -13.10 8.25 -6.17
N LEU A 2 -11.98 8.74 -5.61
CA LEU A 2 -10.79 7.88 -5.42
C LEU A 2 -11.10 6.94 -4.27
N ILE A 3 -11.32 5.66 -4.58
CA ILE A 3 -11.54 4.64 -3.57
C ILE A 3 -10.17 4.39 -2.94
N GLN A 4 -9.95 4.91 -1.73
CA GLN A 4 -8.80 4.51 -0.93
C GLN A 4 -9.02 3.05 -0.54
N ALA A 5 -8.52 2.13 -1.37
CA ALA A 5 -8.62 0.70 -1.13
C ALA A 5 -7.77 0.35 0.10
N SER A 6 -8.42 -0.12 1.15
CA SER A 6 -7.75 -0.68 2.32
C SER A 6 -8.13 -2.15 2.50
N LEU A 7 -7.15 -2.95 2.89
CA LEU A 7 -7.25 -4.40 3.03
C LEU A 7 -6.61 -4.81 4.36
N GLN A 8 -7.29 -5.68 5.10
CA GLN A 8 -6.74 -6.26 6.32
C GLN A 8 -6.07 -7.60 6.01
N VAL A 9 -4.81 -7.75 6.43
CA VAL A 9 -3.98 -8.94 6.21
C VAL A 9 -3.38 -9.34 7.56
N GLY A 10 -4.03 -10.28 8.25
CA GLY A 10 -3.67 -10.64 9.63
C GLY A 10 -3.69 -9.42 10.55
N LYS A 11 -2.57 -9.13 11.21
CA LYS A 11 -2.40 -7.94 12.06
C LYS A 11 -2.16 -6.63 11.30
N TYR A 12 -2.02 -6.67 9.98
CA TYR A 12 -1.68 -5.50 9.17
C TYR A 12 -2.93 -4.89 8.53
N LEU A 13 -3.10 -3.57 8.66
CA LEU A 13 -3.99 -2.79 7.82
C LEU A 13 -3.16 -2.17 6.69
N VAL A 14 -3.48 -2.56 5.47
CA VAL A 14 -2.83 -2.08 4.24
C VAL A 14 -3.75 -1.05 3.60
N SER A 15 -3.23 0.14 3.29
CA SER A 15 -3.98 1.21 2.63
C SER A 15 -3.23 1.71 1.40
N ALA A 16 -3.82 1.56 0.23
CA ALA A 16 -3.27 2.10 -1.02
C ALA A 16 -3.36 3.64 -1.02
N LEU A 17 -2.30 4.27 -1.51
CA LEU A 17 -2.13 5.72 -1.56
C LEU A 17 -1.75 6.16 -2.99
N PRO A 18 -2.63 5.98 -3.99
CA PRO A 18 -2.38 6.47 -5.34
C PRO A 18 -2.21 8.00 -5.31
N ARG A 19 -1.21 8.50 -6.02
CA ARG A 19 -0.86 9.93 -6.01
C ARG A 19 -0.84 10.48 -7.43
N PRO A 20 -1.63 11.51 -7.76
CA PRO A 20 -1.56 12.13 -9.07
C PRO A 20 -0.18 12.76 -9.30
N LEU A 21 0.32 12.65 -10.52
CA LEU A 21 1.58 13.20 -11.00
C LEU A 21 1.32 14.15 -12.18
N ILE A 22 2.37 14.85 -12.60
CA ILE A 22 2.34 15.69 -13.81
C ILE A 22 2.04 14.80 -15.03
N GLY A 23 1.19 15.30 -15.93
CA GLY A 23 0.84 14.59 -17.16
C GLY A 23 -0.27 13.56 -17.02
N GLY A 24 -1.09 13.64 -15.97
CA GLY A 24 -2.26 12.76 -15.79
C GLY A 24 -1.92 11.34 -15.36
N ARG A 25 -0.67 11.09 -14.98
CA ARG A 25 -0.20 9.78 -14.48
C ARG A 25 -0.34 9.68 -12.98
N PHE A 26 -0.22 8.48 -12.44
CA PHE A 26 -0.35 8.19 -11.02
C PHE A 26 0.86 7.42 -10.50
N GLY A 27 1.43 7.88 -9.38
CA GLY A 27 2.43 7.14 -8.62
C GLY A 27 1.76 6.19 -7.64
N ALA A 28 2.38 5.04 -7.40
CA ALA A 28 1.93 4.06 -6.41
C ALA A 28 2.60 4.28 -5.04
N GLY A 29 1.81 4.14 -3.98
CA GLY A 29 2.29 4.11 -2.61
C GLY A 29 1.34 3.35 -1.71
N VAL A 30 1.84 2.88 -0.58
CA VAL A 30 1.06 2.11 0.40
C VAL A 30 1.46 2.47 1.82
N SER A 31 0.50 2.48 2.73
CA SER A 31 0.74 2.44 4.18
C SER A 31 0.42 1.05 4.70
N ILE A 32 1.33 0.48 5.50
CA ILE A 32 1.13 -0.80 6.20
C ILE A 32 1.22 -0.51 7.70
N ARG A 33 0.09 -0.58 8.37
CA ARG A 33 -0.02 -0.40 9.83
C ARG A 33 -0.08 -1.76 10.50
N SER A 34 0.85 -2.08 11.40
CA SER A 34 0.74 -3.27 12.25
C SER A 34 -0.05 -2.94 13.50
N GLY A 35 -1.27 -3.47 13.63
CA GLY A 35 -2.11 -3.32 14.81
C GLY A 35 -1.87 -4.45 15.81
N SER A 36 -1.09 -4.17 16.86
CA SER A 36 -1.17 -4.81 18.19
C SER A 36 -0.05 -4.27 19.11
N GLY A 37 -0.42 -3.53 20.17
CA GLY A 37 0.50 -3.07 21.23
C GLY A 37 0.87 -1.57 21.20
N SER A 38 1.75 -1.15 22.12
CA SER A 38 2.15 0.26 22.36
C SER A 38 3.03 0.89 21.25
N MET A 39 3.38 0.14 20.21
CA MET A 39 4.13 0.63 19.04
C MET A 39 3.39 0.29 17.76
N THR A 40 2.39 1.11 17.42
CA THR A 40 1.79 1.11 16.08
C THR A 40 2.70 1.94 15.17
N HIS A 41 3.52 1.27 14.35
CA HIS A 41 4.26 1.94 13.30
C HIS A 41 3.59 1.72 11.96
N ASP A 42 3.29 2.82 11.28
CA ASP A 42 2.95 2.80 9.87
C ASP A 42 4.25 2.72 9.06
N ARG A 43 4.34 1.73 8.17
CA ARG A 43 5.35 1.66 7.12
C ARG A 43 4.77 2.23 5.85
N ILE A 44 5.31 3.36 5.40
CA ILE A 44 4.91 3.98 4.15
C ILE A 44 5.95 3.65 3.08
N MET A 45 5.53 2.96 2.03
CA MET A 45 6.36 2.68 0.87
C MET A 45 5.85 3.48 -0.33
N ARG A 46 6.79 4.04 -1.09
CA ARG A 46 6.53 4.75 -2.35
C ARG A 46 7.32 4.07 -3.45
N PHE A 47 6.66 3.80 -4.56
CA PHE A 47 7.26 3.04 -5.65
C PHE A 47 7.55 3.96 -6.84
N MET A 48 8.55 3.58 -7.63
CA MET A 48 8.96 4.33 -8.83
C MET A 48 8.03 4.13 -10.05
N PRO A 49 7.40 2.96 -10.28
CA PRO A 49 6.46 2.80 -11.38
C PRO A 49 5.31 3.80 -11.34
N VAL A 50 4.92 4.22 -12.54
CA VAL A 50 3.86 5.19 -12.79
C VAL A 50 2.81 4.58 -13.70
N PHE A 51 1.55 4.91 -13.44
CA PHE A 51 0.38 4.26 -14.01
C PHE A 51 -0.54 5.28 -14.66
N ASP A 52 -1.38 4.80 -15.58
CA ASP A 52 -2.29 5.68 -16.32
C ASP A 52 -3.62 5.86 -15.59
N SER A 53 -3.90 5.02 -14.59
CA SER A 53 -5.05 5.17 -13.70
C SER A 53 -4.67 5.03 -12.21
N PRO A 54 -5.45 5.64 -11.30
CA PRO A 54 -5.26 5.48 -9.86
C PRO A 54 -5.54 4.04 -9.40
N ASP A 55 -6.41 3.32 -10.10
CA ASP A 55 -6.76 1.93 -9.78
C ASP A 55 -5.58 0.99 -10.08
N GLN A 56 -4.89 1.19 -11.21
CA GLN A 56 -3.67 0.46 -11.53
C GLN A 56 -2.57 0.71 -10.47
N ALA A 57 -2.38 1.97 -10.07
CA ALA A 57 -1.42 2.33 -9.03
C ALA A 57 -1.79 1.71 -7.67
N SER A 58 -3.08 1.61 -7.36
CA SER A 58 -3.57 1.01 -6.12
C SER A 58 -3.40 -0.51 -6.11
N GLN A 59 -3.74 -1.19 -7.20
CA GLN A 59 -3.56 -2.63 -7.33
C GLN A 59 -2.08 -3.00 -7.17
N PHE A 60 -1.19 -2.31 -7.90
CA PHE A 60 0.25 -2.50 -7.77
C PHE A 60 0.73 -2.27 -6.33
N ALA A 61 0.26 -1.22 -5.67
CA ALA A 61 0.64 -0.92 -4.29
C ALA A 61 0.20 -2.01 -3.31
N ILE A 62 -0.97 -2.62 -3.51
CA ILE A 62 -1.48 -3.75 -2.72
C ILE A 62 -0.63 -4.99 -2.95
N ASP A 63 -0.35 -5.34 -4.21
CA ASP A 63 0.47 -6.53 -4.54
C ASP A 63 1.86 -6.45 -3.88
N GLN A 64 2.50 -5.27 -3.96
CA GLN A 64 3.79 -5.03 -3.31
C GLN A 64 3.72 -5.10 -1.78
N ALA A 65 2.60 -4.67 -1.19
CA ALA A 65 2.39 -4.79 0.26
C ALA A 65 2.22 -6.25 0.69
N LEU A 66 1.54 -7.08 -0.09
CA LEU A 66 1.39 -8.51 0.18
C LEU A 66 2.75 -9.21 0.15
N VAL A 67 3.59 -8.91 -0.84
CA VAL A 67 4.97 -9.43 -0.90
C VAL A 67 5.79 -8.98 0.31
N TRP A 68 5.67 -7.72 0.74
CA TRP A 68 6.34 -7.24 1.94
C TRP A 68 5.87 -7.96 3.21
N ILE A 69 4.56 -8.18 3.35
CA ILE A 69 3.99 -8.88 4.51
C ILE A 69 4.41 -10.35 4.52
N ASP A 70 4.45 -11.03 3.39
CA ASP A 70 4.92 -12.42 3.30
C ASP A 70 6.40 -12.54 3.75
N THR A 71 7.22 -11.57 3.36
CA THR A 71 8.66 -11.55 3.70
C THR A 71 8.98 -11.08 5.13
N HIS A 72 8.12 -10.24 5.75
CA HIS A 72 8.39 -9.60 7.06
C HIS A 72 7.37 -9.96 8.15
N GLY A 73 6.30 -10.65 7.80
CA GLY A 73 5.34 -11.21 8.74
C GLY A 73 5.95 -12.33 9.55
N PRO A 74 5.36 -12.68 10.70
CA PRO A 74 5.71 -13.94 11.35
C PRO A 74 5.53 -15.06 10.33
N ARG A 75 6.56 -15.88 10.12
CA ARG A 75 6.41 -17.13 9.36
C ARG A 75 5.26 -17.90 10.02
N GLN A 76 4.23 -18.21 9.24
CA GLN A 76 3.12 -19.04 9.71
C GLN A 76 3.63 -20.44 10.04
#